data_AF-A0A372FEX4-F1
#
_entry.id   AF-A0A372FEX4-F1
#
_cell.length_a   1.000
_cell.length_b   1.000
_cell.length_c   1.000
_cell.angle_alpha   90.00
_cell.angle_beta   90.00
_cell.angle_gamma   90.00
#
_symmetry.space_group_name_H-M   'P 1'
#
loop_
_entity.id
_entity.type
_entity.pdbx_description
1 polymer ?
#
loop_
_entity_poly.entity_id
_entity_poly.type
_entity_poly.pdbx_seq_one_letter_code
_entity_poly.pdbx_strand_id
1 'polypeptide(L)'
;MEQPTIDFKGGQVEFNDLPYLFTGTSIDSFYLKEDILLIKYGNKSLDVGFYGDKQLRIAIIENMDWENKIYVKKIPRSSIKKGVVFHEINNAIDYLLNNKDS
;
A
#
# COMPACT_ATOMS: atom_id res chain seq x y z
N MET A 1 -0.99 -6.48 -23.53
CA MET A 1 -1.57 -6.11 -22.22
C MET A 1 -0.51 -5.32 -21.48
N GLU A 2 -0.79 -4.06 -21.15
CA GLU A 2 0.10 -3.28 -20.29
C GLU A 2 0.23 -3.98 -18.93
N GLN A 3 1.43 -3.99 -18.37
CA GLN A 3 1.60 -4.47 -17.01
C GLN A 3 0.97 -3.45 -16.05
N PRO A 4 0.26 -3.89 -15.00
CA PRO A 4 -0.22 -2.97 -13.97
C PRO A 4 0.97 -2.19 -13.41
N THR A 5 0.83 -0.87 -13.31
CA THR A 5 1.78 0.06 -12.67
C THR A 5 1.08 0.88 -11.60
N ILE A 6 1.86 1.45 -10.68
CA ILE A 6 1.36 2.42 -9.70
C ILE A 6 1.59 3.81 -10.28
N ASP A 7 0.54 4.63 -10.30
CA ASP A 7 0.65 6.05 -10.58
C ASP A 7 0.83 6.79 -9.26
N PHE A 8 2.07 7.19 -8.96
CA PHE A 8 2.41 7.82 -7.70
C PHE A 8 1.88 9.25 -7.55
N LYS A 9 1.42 9.90 -8.63
CA LYS A 9 0.77 11.23 -8.59
C LYS A 9 1.48 12.27 -7.70
N GLY A 10 2.81 12.32 -7.81
CA GLY A 10 3.65 13.29 -7.09
C GLY A 10 3.94 12.96 -5.62
N GLY A 11 3.60 11.76 -5.13
CA GLY A 11 4.01 11.28 -3.81
C GLY A 11 5.51 10.94 -3.76
N GLN A 12 6.12 11.17 -2.60
CA GLN A 12 7.52 10.80 -2.35
C GLN A 12 7.58 9.36 -1.84
N VAL A 13 8.22 8.47 -2.61
CA VAL A 13 8.42 7.08 -2.22
C VAL A 13 9.56 7.00 -1.21
N GLU A 14 9.25 6.60 0.01
CA GLU A 14 10.24 6.43 1.10
C GLU A 14 10.81 5.00 1.13
N PHE A 15 9.96 4.03 0.79
CA PHE A 15 10.30 2.62 0.80
C PHE A 15 9.49 1.88 -0.27
N ASN A 16 10.08 0.92 -0.98
CA ASN A 16 9.40 0.19 -2.04
C ASN A 16 10.02 -1.20 -2.32
N ASP A 17 9.63 -2.17 -1.52
CA ASP A 17 9.89 -3.60 -1.74
C ASP A 17 8.74 -4.30 -2.48
N LEU A 18 7.69 -3.56 -2.85
CA LEU A 18 6.49 -4.12 -3.47
C LEU A 18 6.73 -4.97 -4.72
N PRO A 19 7.69 -4.65 -5.63
CA PRO A 19 7.97 -5.51 -6.78
C PRO A 19 8.35 -6.94 -6.38
N TYR A 20 9.07 -7.11 -5.27
CA TYR A 20 9.56 -8.42 -4.81
C TYR A 20 8.44 -9.34 -4.29
N LEU A 21 7.26 -8.78 -3.97
CA LEU A 21 6.07 -9.57 -3.64
C LEU A 21 5.62 -10.47 -4.80
N PHE A 22 6.03 -10.16 -6.03
CA PHE A 22 5.58 -10.85 -7.26
C PHE A 22 6.71 -11.58 -8.00
N THR A 23 7.92 -11.64 -7.46
CA THR A 23 9.09 -12.27 -8.12
C THR A 23 9.27 -13.76 -7.78
N GLY A 24 8.24 -14.42 -7.24
CA GLY A 24 8.31 -15.83 -6.82
C GLY A 24 8.92 -16.04 -5.42
N THR A 25 9.28 -14.96 -4.73
CA THR A 25 9.60 -14.98 -3.29
C THR A 25 8.36 -15.44 -2.51
N SER A 26 8.54 -16.30 -1.50
CA SER A 26 7.42 -16.72 -0.66
C SER A 26 6.76 -15.52 0.01
N ILE A 27 5.44 -15.43 -0.07
CA ILE A 27 4.64 -14.45 0.68
C ILE A 27 4.94 -14.55 2.18
N ASP A 28 5.34 -15.71 2.69
CA ASP A 28 5.72 -15.88 4.11
C ASP A 28 6.93 -15.03 4.49
N SER A 29 7.87 -14.80 3.58
CA SER A 29 9.01 -13.91 3.83
C SER A 29 8.58 -12.45 3.96
N PHE A 30 7.48 -12.06 3.29
CA PHE A 30 6.90 -10.72 3.40
C PHE A 30 5.92 -10.58 4.55
N TYR A 31 5.33 -11.67 5.05
CA TYR A 31 4.41 -11.62 6.18
C TYR A 31 5.01 -10.95 7.43
N LEU A 32 6.35 -10.96 7.56
CA LEU A 32 7.08 -10.31 8.64
C LEU A 32 7.45 -8.84 8.35
N LYS A 33 7.12 -8.32 7.17
CA LYS A 33 7.37 -6.93 6.78
C LYS A 33 6.10 -6.10 6.95
N GLU A 34 6.12 -5.24 7.96
CA GLU A 34 5.05 -4.28 8.26
C GLU A 34 4.98 -3.20 7.18
N ASP A 35 6.12 -2.79 6.63
CA ASP A 35 6.22 -1.82 5.53
C ASP A 35 6.82 -2.49 4.29
N ILE A 36 6.03 -2.59 3.22
CA ILE A 36 6.45 -3.05 1.88
C ILE A 36 6.51 -1.88 0.90
N LEU A 37 5.61 -0.90 1.04
CA LEU A 37 5.61 0.33 0.27
C LEU A 37 5.12 1.46 1.17
N LEU A 38 5.92 2.54 1.26
CA LEU A 38 5.56 3.75 1.98
C LEU A 38 5.72 4.96 1.06
N ILE A 39 4.67 5.76 0.94
CA ILE A 39 4.62 6.93 0.08
C ILE A 39 4.09 8.12 0.88
N LYS A 40 4.85 9.22 0.91
CA LYS A 40 4.45 10.46 1.59
C LYS A 40 3.78 11.45 0.64
N TYR A 41 2.70 12.06 1.12
CA TYR A 41 1.95 13.13 0.49
C TYR A 41 1.73 14.27 1.50
N GLY A 42 2.79 15.00 1.84
CA GLY A 42 2.74 16.01 2.90
C GLY A 42 2.62 15.34 4.27
N ASN A 43 1.56 15.66 5.01
CA ASN A 43 1.29 15.09 6.34
C ASN A 43 0.63 13.70 6.28
N LYS A 44 0.10 13.30 5.12
CA LYS A 44 -0.51 11.98 4.90
C LYS A 44 0.50 11.03 4.27
N SER A 45 0.39 9.75 4.57
CA SER A 45 1.18 8.69 3.93
C SER A 45 0.28 7.55 3.49
N LEU A 46 0.56 7.00 2.31
CA LEU A 46 0.06 5.70 1.91
C LEU A 46 1.06 4.66 2.38
N ASP A 47 0.61 3.72 3.18
CA ASP A 47 1.37 2.62 3.71
C ASP A 47 0.80 1.29 3.21
N VAL A 48 1.68 0.37 2.80
CA VAL A 48 1.31 -0.97 2.36
C VAL A 48 2.22 -1.98 3.03
N GLY A 49 1.64 -2.96 3.70
CA GLY A 49 2.39 -4.12 4.18
C GLY A 49 1.56 -5.12 4.95
N PHE A 50 2.22 -6.10 5.57
CA PHE A 50 1.56 -7.19 6.28
C PHE A 50 1.48 -6.89 7.77
N TYR A 51 0.31 -7.17 8.33
CA TYR A 51 0.03 -6.98 9.75
C TYR A 51 -0.46 -8.30 10.36
N GLY A 52 -0.48 -8.38 11.69
CA GLY A 52 -0.64 -9.63 12.45
C GLY A 52 -1.77 -10.58 12.04
N ASP A 53 -2.80 -10.11 11.32
CA ASP A 53 -3.88 -10.94 10.75
C ASP A 53 -3.54 -11.64 9.41
N LYS A 54 -2.27 -11.61 8.98
CA LYS A 54 -1.78 -12.25 7.73
C LYS A 54 -2.41 -11.66 6.46
N GLN A 55 -2.94 -10.45 6.54
CA GLN A 55 -3.53 -9.74 5.41
C GLN A 55 -2.58 -8.63 4.97
N LEU A 56 -2.47 -8.45 3.67
CA LEU A 56 -1.83 -7.26 3.11
C LEU A 56 -2.79 -6.11 3.33
N ARG A 57 -2.31 -5.02 3.91
CA ARG A 57 -3.12 -3.82 4.12
C ARG A 57 -2.57 -2.71 3.24
N ILE A 58 -3.47 -1.88 2.73
CA ILE A 58 -3.18 -0.59 2.12
C ILE A 58 -3.88 0.42 3.00
N ALA A 59 -3.12 1.24 3.70
CA ALA A 59 -3.61 2.20 4.66
C ALA A 59 -3.23 3.62 4.24
N ILE A 60 -4.06 4.58 4.63
CA ILE A 60 -3.68 5.99 4.64
C ILE A 60 -3.63 6.42 6.10
N ILE A 61 -2.47 6.92 6.49
CA ILE A 61 -2.20 7.44 7.83
C ILE A 61 -1.88 8.93 7.73
N GLU A 62 -2.16 9.66 8.79
CA GLU A 62 -1.80 11.07 8.90
C GLU A 62 -0.86 11.26 10.08
N ASN A 63 0.13 12.14 9.92
CA ASN A 63 1.14 12.44 10.94
C ASN A 63 1.85 11.20 11.50
N MET A 64 2.01 10.14 10.69
CA MET A 64 2.59 8.87 11.11
C MET A 64 1.83 8.21 12.28
N ASP A 65 0.51 8.39 12.35
CA ASP A 65 -0.35 7.70 13.31
C ASP A 65 -0.93 6.42 12.67
N TRP A 66 -0.29 5.28 12.96
CA TRP A 66 -0.77 3.97 12.51
C TRP A 66 -1.98 3.47 13.31
N GLU A 67 -2.30 4.05 14.47
CA GLU A 67 -3.48 3.67 15.25
C GLU A 67 -4.74 4.27 14.63
N ASN A 68 -4.66 5.52 14.16
CA ASN A 68 -5.80 6.26 13.58
C ASN A 68 -5.71 6.40 12.05
N LYS A 69 -5.94 5.29 11.36
CA LYS A 69 -5.93 5.23 9.88
C LYS A 69 -7.15 5.95 9.31
N ILE A 70 -6.93 6.86 8.35
CA ILE A 70 -7.99 7.54 7.58
C ILE A 70 -8.67 6.56 6.63
N TYR A 71 -7.89 5.63 6.07
CA TYR A 71 -8.36 4.61 5.15
C TYR A 71 -7.64 3.30 5.44
N VAL A 72 -8.35 2.19 5.27
CA VAL A 72 -7.73 0.86 5.27
C VAL A 72 -8.45 -0.07 4.30
N LYS A 73 -7.70 -0.62 3.35
CA LYS A 73 -8.12 -1.76 2.53
C LYS A 73 -7.33 -2.98 2.94
N LYS A 74 -8.03 -4.07 3.24
CA LYS A 74 -7.42 -5.37 3.50
C LYS A 74 -7.54 -6.26 2.27
N ILE A 75 -6.43 -6.88 1.88
CA ILE A 75 -6.34 -7.84 0.79
C ILE A 75 -6.02 -9.21 1.41
N PRO A 76 -6.97 -10.16 1.36
CA PRO A 76 -6.72 -11.52 1.83
C PRO A 76 -5.56 -12.16 1.07
N ARG A 77 -4.79 -13.01 1.76
CA ARG A 77 -3.62 -13.69 1.16
C ARG A 77 -3.94 -14.39 -0.16
N SER A 78 -5.10 -15.04 -0.27
CA SER A 78 -5.56 -15.73 -1.48
C SER A 78 -5.83 -14.79 -2.68
N SER A 79 -5.97 -13.49 -2.42
CA SER A 79 -6.26 -12.44 -3.40
C SER A 79 -5.04 -11.60 -3.76
N ILE A 80 -3.87 -11.85 -3.16
CA ILE A 80 -2.64 -11.11 -3.44
C ILE A 80 -2.13 -11.49 -4.84
N LYS A 81 -2.51 -10.67 -5.82
CA LYS A 81 -2.07 -10.75 -7.23
C LYS A 81 -1.65 -9.36 -7.67
N LYS A 82 -0.61 -9.26 -8.50
CA LYS A 82 -0.01 -7.98 -8.95
C LYS A 82 -1.07 -6.96 -9.38
N GLY A 83 -1.98 -7.35 -10.27
CA GLY A 83 -3.04 -6.46 -10.77
C GLY A 83 -4.03 -5.98 -9.70
N VAL A 84 -4.39 -6.85 -8.74
CA VAL A 84 -5.30 -6.49 -7.64
C VAL A 84 -4.61 -5.50 -6.71
N VAL A 85 -3.40 -5.80 -6.27
CA VAL A 85 -2.65 -4.95 -5.33
C VAL A 85 -2.41 -3.57 -5.94
N PHE A 86 -1.99 -3.51 -7.20
CA PHE A 86 -1.70 -2.24 -7.87
C PHE A 86 -2.97 -1.41 -8.09
N HIS A 87 -4.08 -2.06 -8.47
CA HIS A 87 -5.37 -1.38 -8.60
C HIS A 87 -5.82 -0.76 -7.27
N GLU A 88 -5.73 -1.51 -6.17
CA GLU A 88 -6.14 -1.01 -4.86
C GLU A 88 -5.21 0.09 -4.32
N ILE A 89 -3.91 0.04 -4.64
CA ILE A 89 -2.98 1.15 -4.32
C ILE A 89 -3.39 2.41 -5.08
N ASN A 90 -3.65 2.32 -6.38
CA ASN A 90 -4.09 3.47 -7.17
C ASN A 90 -5.41 4.05 -6.64
N ASN A 91 -6.37 3.20 -6.27
CA ASN A 91 -7.62 3.66 -5.65
C ASN A 91 -7.38 4.38 -4.32
N ALA A 92 -6.44 3.91 -3.51
CA ALA A 92 -6.07 4.58 -2.25
C ALA A 92 -5.37 5.92 -2.51
N ILE A 93 -4.49 6.01 -3.52
CA ILE A 93 -3.88 7.29 -3.94
C ILE A 93 -4.98 8.26 -4.40
N ASP A 94 -5.93 7.82 -5.21
CA ASP A 94 -7.06 8.64 -5.67
C ASP A 94 -7.91 9.13 -4.50
N TYR A 95 -8.22 8.25 -3.56
CA TYR A 95 -8.91 8.61 -2.33
C TYR A 95 -8.12 9.67 -1.56
N LEU A 96 -6.81 9.46 -1.36
CA LEU A 96 -5.94 10.39 -0.64
C LEU A 96 -5.99 11.79 -1.26
N LEU A 97 -5.84 11.87 -2.59
CA LEU A 97 -5.76 13.14 -3.31
C LEU A 97 -7.09 13.88 -3.37
N ASN A 98 -8.22 13.17 -3.44
CA ASN A 98 -9.54 13.78 -3.40
C ASN A 98 -9.95 14.25 -1.98
N ASN A 99 -9.27 13.76 -0.93
CA ASN A 99 -9.50 14.14 0.48
C ASN A 99 -8.34 14.99 1.04
N LYS A 100 -7.66 15.77 0.19
CA LYS A 100 -6.58 16.67 0.63
C LYS A 100 -7.08 17.98 1.27
N ASP A 101 -8.35 18.35 1.09
CA ASP A 101 -8.89 19.68 1.46
C ASP A 101 -10.14 19.63 2.36
N SER A 102 -10.12 18.85 3.45
CA SER A 102 -11.17 18.90 4.50
C SER A 102 -10.62 19.40 5.81
#